data_AF-A0A7J2S7S7-F1
#
_entry.id   AF-A0A7J2S7S7-F1
#
_cell.length_a   1.000
_cell.length_b   1.000
_cell.length_c   1.000
_cell.angle_alpha   90.00
_cell.angle_beta   90.00
_cell.angle_gamma   90.00
#
_symmetry.space_group_name_H-M   'P 1'
#
loop_
_entity.id
_entity.type
_entity.pdbx_description
1 polymer ?
#
loop_
_entity_poly.entity_id
_entity_poly.type
_entity_poly.pdbx_seq_one_letter_code
_entity_poly.pdbx_strand_id
1 'polypeptide(L)' 'MATTMRISKELLRELENLKKDKAAKSYEEVIKKLIEESKRLKKSHFGTLPKLEKFGREEIDRFD' A
#
# COMPACT_ATOMS: atom_id res chain seq x y z
N MET A 1 12.23 -24.53 6.21
CA MET A 1 11.58 -25.43 5.24
C MET A 1 11.42 -24.66 3.94
N ALA A 2 11.92 -25.18 2.81
CA ALA A 2 11.85 -24.47 1.54
C ALA A 2 10.58 -24.87 0.79
N THR A 3 9.85 -23.88 0.26
CA THR A 3 8.66 -24.10 -0.56
C THR A 3 8.92 -23.52 -1.94
N THR A 4 8.70 -24.33 -2.97
CA THR A 4 8.92 -23.92 -4.36
C THR A 4 7.63 -23.37 -4.95
N MET A 5 7.69 -22.18 -5.54
CA MET A 5 6.58 -21.58 -6.30
C MET A 5 6.94 -21.55 -7.78
N ARG A 6 6.01 -21.96 -8.64
CA ARG A 6 6.16 -21.82 -10.09
C ARG A 6 5.64 -20.46 -10.52
N ILE A 7 6.46 -19.71 -11.26
CA ILE A 7 6.12 -18.38 -11.77
C ILE A 7 6.55 -18.25 -13.24
N SER A 8 5.97 -17.30 -13.96
CA SER A 8 6.38 -16.99 -15.34
C SER A 8 7.78 -16.34 -15.37
N LYS A 9 8.45 -16.42 -16.52
CA LYS A 9 9.75 -15.76 -16.73
C LYS A 9 9.65 -14.24 -16.63
N GLU A 10 8.52 -13.67 -17.04
CA GLU A 10 8.25 -12.23 -16.96
C GLU A 10 8.16 -11.78 -15.50
N LEU A 11 7.37 -12.49 -14.68
CA LEU A 11 7.23 -12.18 -13.27
C LEU A 11 8.56 -12.30 -12.50
N LEU A 12 9.41 -13.26 -12.88
CA LEU A 12 10.75 -13.38 -12.31
C LEU A 12 11.61 -12.13 -12.59
N ARG A 13 11.55 -11.56 -13.81
CA ARG A 13 12.27 -10.33 -14.15
C ARG A 13 11.76 -9.13 -13.35
N GLU A 14 10.45 -9.03 -13.18
CA GLU A 14 9.86 -7.99 -12.33
C GLU A 14 10.32 -8.11 -10.87
N LEU A 15 10.34 -9.33 -10.33
CA LEU A 15 10.84 -9.59 -8.98
C LEU A 15 12.33 -9.26 -8.80
N GLU A 16 13.16 -9.50 -9.82
CA GLU A 16 14.57 -9.09 -9.81
C GLU A 16 14.74 -7.57 -9.76
N ASN A 17 13.94 -6.84 -10.55
CA ASN A 17 13.95 -5.38 -10.53
C ASN A 17 13.46 -4.84 -9.18
N LEU A 18 12.33 -5.35 -8.69
CA LEU A 18 11.78 -5.01 -7.38
C LEU A 18 12.76 -5.29 -6.23
N LYS A 19 13.56 -6.37 -6.33
CA LYS A 19 14.60 -6.69 -5.35
C LYS A 19 15.67 -5.60 -5.30
N LYS A 20 16.10 -5.09 -6.46
CA LYS A 20 17.07 -3.99 -6.55
C LYS A 20 16.48 -2.69 -6.01
N ASP A 21 15.27 -2.35 -6.43
CA ASP A 21 14.61 -1.10 -6.05
C ASP A 21 14.35 -1.01 -4.54
N LYS A 22 13.92 -2.12 -3.92
CA LYS A 22 13.66 -2.20 -2.48
C LYS A 22 14.89 -2.59 -1.65
N ALA A 23 16.08 -2.66 -2.27
CA ALA A 23 17.35 -3.10 -1.67
C ALA A 23 17.21 -4.37 -0.80
N ALA A 24 16.40 -5.32 -1.26
CA ALA A 24 16.04 -6.50 -0.49
C ALA A 24 17.08 -7.63 -0.66
N LYS A 25 17.34 -8.38 0.40
CA LYS A 25 18.37 -9.44 0.41
C LYS A 25 17.88 -10.71 -0.29
N SER A 26 16.59 -11.02 -0.20
CA SER A 26 15.98 -12.23 -0.77
C SER A 26 14.61 -11.95 -1.38
N TYR A 27 14.13 -12.85 -2.25
CA TYR A 27 12.76 -12.79 -2.78
C TYR A 27 11.71 -12.94 -1.69
N GLU A 28 12.01 -13.69 -0.62
CA GLU A 28 11.13 -13.80 0.54
C GLU A 28 10.91 -12.43 1.21
N GLU A 29 11.97 -11.64 1.35
CA GLU A 29 11.89 -10.29 1.91
C GLU A 29 11.08 -9.35 1.00
N VAL A 30 11.26 -9.45 -0.32
CA VAL A 30 10.46 -8.71 -1.30
C VAL A 30 8.98 -9.05 -1.15
N ILE A 31 8.63 -10.34 -1.09
CA ILE A 31 7.25 -10.80 -0.98
C ILE A 31 6.64 -10.36 0.35
N LYS A 32 7.37 -10.47 1.47
CA LYS A 32 6.90 -9.97 2.78
C LYS A 32 6.58 -8.47 2.73
N LYS A 33 7.47 -7.65 2.15
CA LYS A 33 7.24 -6.21 1.98
C LYS A 33 6.00 -5.92 1.12
N LEU A 34 5.80 -6.65 0.02
CA LEU A 34 4.61 -6.50 -0.83
C LEU A 34 3.32 -6.89 -0.09
N ILE A 35 3.35 -7.95 0.71
CA ILE A 35 2.20 -8.36 1.53
C ILE A 35 1.90 -7.31 2.61
N GLU A 36 2.93 -6.75 3.25
CA GLU A 36 2.74 -5.66 4.22
C GLU A 36 2.19 -4.39 3.57
N GLU A 37 2.72 -4.00 2.40
CA GLU A 37 2.24 -2.84 1.64
C GLU A 37 0.79 -3.00 1.18
N SER A 38 0.39 -4.20 0.75
CA SER A 38 -1.00 -4.47 0.35
C SER A 38 -1.97 -4.54 1.53
N LYS A 39 -1.50 -4.97 2.71
CA LYS A 39 -2.31 -5.02 3.94
C LYS A 39 -2.36 -3.69 4.68
N ARG A 40 -1.37 -2.80 4.48
CA ARG A 40 -1.46 -1.43 4.97
C ARG A 40 -2.59 -0.74 4.20
N LEU A 41 -3.72 -0.55 4.88
CA LEU A 41 -4.75 0.39 4.45
C LEU A 41 -4.05 1.66 3.96
N LYS A 42 -4.15 1.96 2.66
CA LYS A 42 -3.73 3.27 2.13
C LYS A 42 -4.35 4.27 3.08
N LYS A 43 -3.52 5.03 3.81
CA LYS A 43 -4.00 6.07 4.73
C LYS A 43 -5.09 6.80 3.99
N SER A 44 -6.30 6.71 4.51
CA SER A 44 -7.51 7.15 3.82
C SER A 44 -7.22 8.50 3.18
N HIS A 45 -7.51 8.62 1.88
CA HIS A 45 -7.44 9.91 1.20
C HIS A 45 -8.37 10.97 1.83
N PHE A 46 -9.13 10.63 2.89
CA PHE A 46 -9.72 11.58 3.86
C PHE A 46 -8.74 12.60 4.46
N GLY A 47 -7.43 12.45 4.25
CA GLY A 47 -6.43 13.45 4.62
C GLY A 47 -5.79 14.20 3.46
N THR A 48 -6.27 14.07 2.21
CA THR A 48 -5.62 14.71 1.03
C THR A 48 -5.79 16.22 0.99
N LEU A 49 -6.66 16.80 1.82
CA LEU A 49 -6.71 18.24 2.10
C LEU A 49 -6.61 18.48 3.61
N PRO A 50 -5.39 18.52 4.19
CA PRO A 50 -5.20 18.84 5.61
C PRO A 50 -5.59 20.28 5.97
N LYS A 51 -5.88 21.12 4.97
CA LYS A 51 -6.41 22.49 5.10
C LYS A 51 -7.92 22.59 4.85
N LEU A 52 -8.61 21.50 4.50
CA LEU A 52 -10.06 21.56 4.42
C LEU A 52 -10.59 21.67 5.84
N GLU A 53 -11.30 22.76 6.14
CA GLU A 53 -11.98 22.89 7.41
C GLU A 53 -12.97 21.72 7.56
N LYS A 54 -13.06 21.17 8.78
CA LYS A 54 -14.10 20.20 9.10
C LYS A 54 -15.44 20.85 8.77
N PHE A 55 -16.35 20.13 8.13
CA PHE A 55 -17.73 20.58 7.96
C PHE A 55 -18.30 20.94 9.34
N GLY A 56 -18.37 22.23 9.64
CA GLY A 56 -19.13 22.78 10.75
C GLY A 56 -20.59 22.82 10.31
N ARG A 57 -21.49 22.28 11.12
CA ARG A 57 -22.92 22.51 10.88
C ARG A 57 -23.18 23.98 11.15
N GLU A 58 -23.52 24.75 10.13
CA GLU A 58 -24.02 26.11 10.30
C GLU A 58 -25.39 26.05 10.98
N GLU A 59 -25.71 27.04 11.83
CA GLU A 59 -26.95 27.08 12.63
C GLU A 59 -28.24 27.04 11.80
N ILE A 60 -28.13 27.29 10.49
CA ILE A 60 -29.24 27.31 9.51
C ILE A 60 -29.84 25.91 9.26
N ASP A 61 -29.16 24.83 9.70
CA ASP A 61 -29.58 23.45 9.46
C ASP A 61 -30.43 22.85 10.60
N ARG A 62 -30.89 23.70 11.55
CA ARG A 62 -31.96 23.34 12.49
C ARG A 62 -33.29 23.71 11.84
N PHE A 63 -33.92 22.74 11.19
CA PHE A 63 -35.38 22.74 11.13
C PHE A 63 -35.85 22.40 12.55
N ASP A 64 -36.44 23.38 13.23
CA ASP A 64 -37.28 23.12 14.41
C ASP A 64 -38.31 22.01 14.14
#